data_AF-A0A6B8M1C7-F1
#
_entry.id   AF-A0A6B8M1C7-F1
#
_cell.length_a   1.000
_cell.length_b   1.000
_cell.length_c   1.000
_cell.angle_alpha   90.00
_cell.angle_beta   90.00
_cell.angle_gamma   90.00
#
_symmetry.space_group_name_H-M   'P 1'
#
loop_
_entity.id
_entity.type
_entity.pdbx_description
1 polymer ?
#
loop_
_entity_poly.entity_id
_entity_poly.type
_entity_poly.pdbx_seq_one_letter_code
_entity_poly.pdbx_strand_id
1 'polypeptide(L)' 'MDWHWYAIIAGLVAPWITLNASLRNTFKEGGAVTGLSVWAGMALSTTLIALLIGWIIHKLIG' A
#
# COMPACT_ATOMS: atom_id res chain seq x y z
N MET A 1 -8.28 -19.90 -7.48
CA MET A 1 -7.90 -18.48 -7.37
C MET A 1 -7.23 -18.10 -8.68
N ASP A 2 -7.89 -17.28 -9.49
CA ASP A 2 -7.35 -16.85 -10.79
C ASP A 2 -6.09 -15.98 -10.62
N TRP A 3 -5.22 -15.98 -11.63
CA TRP A 3 -3.93 -15.27 -11.60
C TRP A 3 -4.07 -13.76 -11.32
N HIS A 4 -5.20 -13.17 -11.68
CA HIS A 4 -5.58 -11.78 -11.40
C HIS A 4 -5.56 -11.46 -9.90
N TRP A 5 -6.01 -12.39 -9.06
CA TRP A 5 -6.06 -12.20 -7.61
C TRP A 5 -4.66 -12.17 -6.99
N TYR A 6 -3.73 -12.97 -7.50
CA TYR A 6 -2.33 -12.90 -7.08
C TYR A 6 -1.67 -11.59 -7.50
N ALA A 7 -1.98 -11.06 -8.68
CA ALA A 7 -1.49 -9.76 -9.13
C ALA A 7 -2.02 -8.60 -8.26
N ILE A 8 -3.28 -8.66 -7.84
CA ILE A 8 -3.88 -7.68 -6.92
C ILE A 8 -3.21 -7.72 -5.55
N ILE A 9 -3.04 -8.92 -4.97
CA ILE A 9 -2.38 -9.09 -3.67
C ILE A 9 -0.91 -8.63 -3.76
N ALA A 10 -0.19 -9.00 -4.82
CA ALA A 10 1.18 -8.55 -5.04
C ALA A 10 1.27 -7.02 -5.20
N GLY A 11 0.34 -6.39 -5.94
CA GLY A 11 0.27 -4.93 -6.08
C GLY A 11 -0.04 -4.20 -4.77
N LEU A 12 -0.75 -4.85 -3.85
CA LEU A 12 -1.04 -4.34 -2.51
C LEU A 12 0.13 -4.52 -1.54
N VAL A 13 0.85 -5.64 -1.64
CA VAL A 13 1.93 -6.01 -0.71
C VAL A 13 3.30 -5.45 -1.13
N ALA A 14 3.56 -5.30 -2.42
CA ALA A 14 4.84 -4.77 -2.93
C ALA A 14 5.19 -3.35 -2.42
N PRO A 15 4.24 -2.39 -2.31
CA PRO A 15 4.50 -1.10 -1.70
C PRO A 15 4.93 -1.25 -0.24
N TRP A 16 4.25 -2.11 0.52
CA TRP A 16 4.60 -2.37 1.92
C TRP A 16 6.00 -2.96 2.08
N ILE A 17 6.40 -3.93 1.26
CA ILE A 17 7.74 -4.52 1.33
C ILE A 17 8.82 -3.51 0.95
N THR A 18 8.61 -2.79 -0.16
CA THR A 18 9.61 -1.85 -0.70
C THR A 18 9.81 -0.65 0.22
N LEU A 19 8.71 -0.12 0.76
CA LEU A 19 8.73 1.10 1.54
C LEU A 19 8.95 0.87 3.04
N ASN A 20 8.87 -0.36 3.54
CA ASN A 20 9.20 -0.66 4.94
C ASN A 20 10.67 -0.32 5.25
N ALA A 21 11.58 -0.57 4.30
CA ALA A 21 12.98 -0.17 4.43
C ALA A 21 13.14 1.36 4.49
N SER A 22 12.47 2.10 3.59
CA SER A 22 12.46 3.56 3.60
C SER A 22 11.86 4.11 4.89
N LEU A 23 10.72 3.60 5.34
CA LEU A 23 10.08 3.97 6.60
C LEU A 23 11.04 3.79 7.77
N ARG A 24 11.71 2.64 7.85
CA ARG A 24 12.65 2.34 8.93
C ARG A 24 13.84 3.31 8.93
N ASN A 25 14.32 3.73 7.76
CA ASN A 25 15.33 4.77 7.65
C ASN A 25 14.77 6.15 8.04
N THR A 26 13.56 6.51 7.61
CA THR A 26 12.92 7.77 8.00
C THR A 26 12.67 7.86 9.51
N PHE A 27 12.30 6.76 10.16
CA PHE A 27 12.18 6.68 11.62
C PHE A 27 13.54 6.82 12.32
N LYS A 28 14.62 6.33 11.71
CA LYS A 28 15.99 6.45 12.24
C LYS A 28 16.56 7.86 12.06
N GLU A 29 16.32 8.50 10.92
CA GLU A 29 16.95 9.78 10.54
C GLU A 29 16.09 11.00 10.93
N GLY A 30 14.77 10.91 10.77
CA GLY A 30 13.83 12.01 10.99
C GLY A 30 12.99 11.90 12.27
N GLY A 31 13.19 10.85 13.07
CA GLY A 31 12.46 10.61 14.30
C GLY A 31 10.99 10.18 14.11
N ALA A 32 10.27 10.00 15.23
CA ALA A 32 8.94 9.39 15.24
C ALA A 32 7.87 10.19 14.48
N VAL A 33 7.95 11.52 14.50
CA VAL A 33 6.95 12.40 13.84
C VAL A 33 7.03 12.29 12.32
N THR A 34 8.25 12.32 11.77
CA THR A 34 8.50 12.21 10.34
C THR A 34 8.24 10.79 9.83
N GLY A 35 8.61 9.77 10.62
CA GLY A 35 8.29 8.38 10.31
C GLY A 35 6.78 8.10 10.28
N LEU A 36 6.03 8.61 11.26
CA LEU A 36 4.57 8.43 11.33
C LEU A 36 3.82 9.15 10.20
N SER A 37 4.27 10.34 9.79
CA SER A 37 3.65 11.07 8.69
C SER A 37 3.87 10.38 7.34
N VAL A 38 5.08 9.85 7.09
CA VAL A 38 5.34 9.03 5.90
C VAL A 38 4.53 7.73 5.94
N TRP A 39 4.43 7.09 7.10
CA TRP A 39 3.64 5.86 7.26
C TRP A 39 2.15 6.10 7.00
N ALA A 40 1.60 7.19 7.55
CA ALA A 40 0.20 7.56 7.35
C ALA A 40 -0.10 7.91 5.89
N GLY A 41 0.79 8.66 5.23
CA GLY A 41 0.66 8.99 3.80
C GLY A 41 0.68 7.74 2.92
N MET A 42 1.56 6.79 3.24
CA MET A 42 1.56 5.49 2.57
C MET A 42 0.27 4.72 2.79
N ALA A 43 -0.16 4.54 4.05
CA ALA A 43 -1.35 3.77 4.38
C ALA A 43 -2.60 4.32 3.67
N LEU A 44 -2.75 5.63 3.60
CA LEU A 44 -3.82 6.28 2.82
C LEU A 44 -3.72 5.96 1.34
N SER A 45 -2.52 6.06 0.76
CA SER A 45 -2.30 5.78 -0.66
C SER A 45 -2.60 4.33 -1.02
N THR A 46 -2.12 3.35 -0.23
CA THR A 46 -2.43 1.93 -0.45
C THR A 46 -3.91 1.63 -0.27
N THR A 47 -4.57 2.24 0.72
CA THR A 47 -6.01 2.06 0.94
C THR A 47 -6.84 2.60 -0.23
N LEU A 48 -6.50 3.78 -0.75
CA LEU A 48 -7.16 4.35 -1.94
C LEU A 48 -7.00 3.47 -3.17
N ILE A 49 -5.79 2.94 -3.41
CA ILE A 49 -5.53 1.99 -4.51
C ILE A 49 -6.36 0.72 -4.32
N ALA A 50 -6.42 0.17 -3.10
CA ALA A 50 -7.21 -1.01 -2.80
C ALA A 50 -8.71 -0.80 -3.07
N LEU A 51 -9.25 0.34 -2.64
CA LEU A 51 -10.64 0.71 -2.88
C LEU A 51 -10.94 0.90 -4.37
N LEU A 52 -10.03 1.54 -5.12
CA LEU A 52 -10.14 1.69 -6.57
C LEU A 52 -10.16 0.34 -7.28
N ILE A 53 -9.24 -0.57 -6.92
CA ILE A 53 -9.19 -1.93 -7.48
C ILE A 53 -10.47 -2.69 -7.13
N GLY A 54 -10.91 -2.64 -5.87
CA GLY A 54 -12.15 -3.27 -5.42
C GLY A 54 -13.37 -2.74 -6.17
N TRP A 55 -13.42 -1.43 -6.42
CA TRP A 55 -14.48 -0.79 -7.21
C TRP A 55 -14.47 -1.23 -8.67
N ILE A 56 -13.29 -1.28 -9.32
CA ILE A 56 -13.14 -1.77 -10.70
C ILE A 56 -13.61 -3.23 -10.80
N ILE A 57 -13.20 -4.09 -9.86
CA ILE A 57 -13.62 -5.50 -9.82
C ILE A 57 -15.13 -5.59 -9.64
N HIS A 58 -15.71 -4.82 -8.72
CA HIS A 58 -17.16 -4.79 -8.51
C HIS A 58 -17.90 -4.36 -9.78
N LYS A 59 -17.39 -3.38 -10.53
CA LYS A 59 -17.94 -2.93 -11.82
C LYS A 59 -17.78 -3.92 -12.97
N LEU A 60 -16.78 -4.80 -12.92
CA LEU A 60 -16.53 -5.81 -13.96
C LEU A 60 -17.31 -7.11 -13.74
N ILE A 61 -17.62 -7.43 -12.47
CA ILE A 61 -18.35 -8.64 -12.08
C ILE A 61 -19.86 -8.37 -11.94
N GLY A 62 -20.23 -7.15 -11.56
CA GLY A 62 -21.63 -6.70 -11.37
C GLY A 62 -22.28 -6.12 -12.61
#